data_AF-A0A2M8NT22-F1
#
_entry.id   AF-A0A2M8NT22-F1
#
_cell.length_a   1.000
_cell.length_b   1.000
_cell.length_c   1.000
_cell.angle_alpha   90.00
_cell.angle_beta   90.00
_cell.angle_gamma   90.00
#
_symmetry.space_group_name_H-M   'P 1'
#
loop_
_entity.id
_entity.type
_entity.pdbx_description
1 polymer ?
#
loop_
_entity_poly.entity_id
_entity_poly.type
_entity_poly.pdbx_seq_one_letter_code
_entity_poly.pdbx_strand_id
1 'polypeptide(L)'
;GTFQRFPDTFIAGQDPDSGGEMPPAGLIEPVRGFGKVWRTMMGVRDGVGWGVTPEMGDTATIQEFATGRLIYLPTRGNILALTYSDSPNSGTWRVVLGTY
;
A
#
# COMPACT_ATOMS: atom_id res chain seq x y z
N GLY A 1 -8.26 -11.05 2.05
CA GLY A 1 -6.84 -11.46 1.93
C GLY A 1 -6.12 -11.17 3.22
N THR A 2 -4.78 -11.24 3.21
CA THR A 2 -3.92 -10.76 4.30
C THR A 2 -3.28 -9.43 3.94
N PHE A 3 -2.89 -8.64 4.93
CA PHE A 3 -2.15 -7.40 4.72
C PHE A 3 -0.89 -7.37 5.58
N GLN A 4 0.09 -6.59 5.13
CA GLN A 4 1.23 -6.12 5.92
C GLN A 4 1.31 -4.61 5.79
N ARG A 5 1.75 -3.93 6.84
CA ARG A 5 1.94 -2.48 6.87
C ARG A 5 3.42 -2.18 7.05
N PHE A 6 3.91 -1.28 6.22
CA PHE A 6 5.26 -0.74 6.32
C PHE A 6 5.17 0.77 6.61
N PRO A 7 6.08 1.31 7.43
CA PRO A 7 6.15 2.76 7.63
C PRO A 7 6.56 3.43 6.32
N ASP A 8 5.91 4.55 5.99
CA ASP A 8 6.40 5.42 4.94
C ASP A 8 7.62 6.19 5.48
N THR A 9 8.76 5.95 4.85
CA THR A 9 10.03 6.59 5.18
C THR A 9 10.58 7.40 4.02
N PHE A 10 9.80 7.58 2.94
CA PHE A 10 10.22 8.31 1.77
C PHE A 10 10.23 9.82 2.05
N ILE A 11 11.32 10.48 1.71
CA ILE A 11 11.51 11.93 1.87
C ILE A 11 11.71 12.54 0.48
N ALA A 12 10.73 13.32 0.03
CA ALA A 12 10.77 13.97 -1.28
C ALA A 12 11.95 14.94 -1.39
N GLY A 13 12.70 14.85 -2.49
CA GLY A 13 13.89 15.66 -2.74
C GLY A 13 15.18 15.15 -2.05
N GLN A 14 15.07 14.15 -1.19
CA GLN A 14 16.22 13.46 -0.58
C GLN A 14 16.37 12.04 -1.12
N ASP A 15 15.28 11.26 -1.08
CA ASP A 15 15.26 9.89 -1.60
C ASP A 15 15.04 9.90 -3.12
N PRO A 16 15.64 8.94 -3.84
CA PRO A 16 15.39 8.81 -5.28
C PRO A 16 13.96 8.33 -5.54
N ASP A 17 13.31 8.96 -6.53
CA ASP A 17 11.96 8.58 -6.96
C ASP A 17 11.92 7.14 -7.52
N SER A 18 13.01 6.63 -8.10
CA SER A 18 13.08 5.26 -8.64
C SER A 18 14.45 4.63 -8.36
N GLY A 19 14.52 3.30 -8.47
CA GLY A 19 15.77 2.55 -8.45
C GLY A 19 16.41 2.39 -9.84
N GLY A 20 15.69 2.77 -10.91
CA GLY A 20 16.14 2.59 -12.29
C GLY A 20 16.05 1.13 -12.75
N GLU A 21 15.13 0.37 -12.17
CA GLU A 21 14.90 -1.02 -12.52
C GLU A 21 14.20 -1.13 -13.87
N MET A 22 14.49 -2.19 -14.62
CA MET A 22 13.93 -2.38 -15.97
C MET A 22 12.76 -3.39 -15.91
N PRO A 23 11.50 -2.92 -15.90
CA PRO A 23 10.35 -3.81 -15.81
C PRO A 23 10.14 -4.59 -17.12
N PRO A 24 9.51 -5.78 -17.06
CA PRO A 24 9.00 -6.46 -18.25
C PRO A 24 7.99 -5.60 -19.03
N ALA A 25 7.76 -5.96 -20.30
CA ALA A 25 6.82 -5.25 -21.16
C ALA A 25 5.42 -5.14 -20.53
N GLY A 26 4.88 -3.92 -20.50
CA GLY A 26 3.55 -3.63 -19.94
C GLY A 26 3.51 -3.46 -18.41
N LEU A 27 4.66 -3.55 -17.73
CA LEU A 27 4.79 -3.32 -16.29
C LEU A 27 5.65 -2.09 -16.02
N ILE A 28 5.61 -1.60 -14.78
CA ILE A 28 6.40 -0.46 -14.33
C ILE A 28 7.14 -0.75 -13.03
N GLU A 29 8.28 -0.10 -12.84
CA GLU A 29 8.90 0.01 -11.52
C GLU A 29 8.03 0.91 -10.63
N PRO A 30 7.60 0.45 -9.44
CA PRO A 30 6.99 1.34 -8.46
C PRO A 30 7.97 2.47 -8.05
N VAL A 31 7.45 3.68 -7.89
CA VAL A 31 8.24 4.89 -7.60
C VAL A 31 7.98 5.41 -6.18
N ARG A 32 8.74 6.40 -5.73
CA ARG A 32 8.55 7.15 -4.47
C ARG A 32 8.33 6.24 -3.25
N GLY A 33 7.30 6.48 -2.44
CA GLY A 33 7.02 5.74 -1.22
C GLY A 33 6.78 4.25 -1.46
N PHE A 34 5.94 3.93 -2.46
CA PHE A 34 5.68 2.53 -2.83
C PHE A 34 6.94 1.85 -3.37
N GLY A 35 7.71 2.54 -4.21
CA GLY A 35 8.99 2.10 -4.76
C GLY A 35 10.05 1.84 -3.69
N LYS A 36 10.17 2.75 -2.71
CA LYS A 36 11.11 2.57 -1.59
C LYS A 36 10.78 1.32 -0.80
N VAL A 37 9.51 1.09 -0.45
CA VAL A 37 9.06 -0.12 0.25
C VAL A 37 9.28 -1.36 -0.63
N TRP A 38 8.91 -1.29 -1.91
CA TRP A 38 9.04 -2.39 -2.86
C TRP A 38 10.49 -2.85 -3.06
N ARG A 39 11.45 -1.92 -3.10
CA ARG A 39 12.89 -2.24 -3.24
C ARG A 39 13.56 -2.66 -1.94
N THR A 40 13.16 -2.08 -0.81
CA THR A 40 13.95 -2.20 0.45
C THR A 40 13.37 -3.17 1.47
N MET A 41 12.07 -3.48 1.41
CA MET A 41 11.45 -4.40 2.36
C MET A 41 11.46 -5.83 1.83
N MET A 42 12.11 -6.72 2.58
CA MET A 42 12.23 -8.13 2.23
C MET A 42 10.87 -8.78 1.99
N GLY A 43 10.73 -9.48 0.87
CA GLY A 43 9.51 -10.21 0.49
C GLY A 43 8.39 -9.37 -0.12
N VAL A 44 8.46 -8.03 -0.11
CA VAL A 44 7.43 -7.20 -0.75
C VAL A 44 7.46 -7.36 -2.26
N ARG A 45 8.63 -7.20 -2.89
CA ARG A 45 8.80 -7.35 -4.35
C ARG A 45 8.27 -8.70 -4.85
N ASP A 46 8.63 -9.78 -4.17
CA ASP A 46 8.22 -11.15 -4.55
C ASP A 46 6.74 -11.41 -4.28
N GLY A 47 6.17 -10.77 -3.26
CA GLY A 47 4.77 -10.96 -2.85
C GLY A 47 3.75 -10.20 -3.71
N VAL A 48 4.09 -8.99 -4.17
CA VAL A 48 3.16 -8.15 -4.97
C VAL A 48 3.55 -8.03 -6.45
N GLY A 49 4.79 -8.34 -6.82
CA GLY A 49 5.28 -8.20 -8.19
C GLY A 49 5.48 -6.74 -8.63
N TRP A 50 5.62 -6.52 -9.94
CA TRP A 50 5.78 -5.19 -10.53
C TRP A 50 4.50 -4.36 -10.49
N GLY A 51 4.63 -3.04 -10.62
CA GLY A 51 3.48 -2.17 -10.80
C GLY A 51 2.80 -2.42 -12.14
N VAL A 52 1.48 -2.36 -12.15
CA VAL A 52 0.65 -2.43 -13.39
C VAL A 52 0.07 -1.07 -13.78
N THR A 53 0.08 -0.11 -12.86
CA THR A 53 -0.39 1.27 -13.05
C THR A 53 0.52 2.24 -12.28
N PRO A 54 0.70 3.49 -12.76
CA PRO A 54 1.47 4.51 -12.04
C PRO A 54 1.01 4.72 -10.60
N GLU A 55 1.92 5.17 -9.74
CA GLU A 55 1.56 5.64 -8.41
C GLU A 55 0.53 6.78 -8.51
N MET A 56 -0.55 6.66 -7.72
CA MET A 56 -1.59 7.67 -7.63
C MET A 56 -1.79 8.03 -6.16
N GLY A 57 -1.74 9.32 -5.87
CA GLY A 57 -2.12 9.83 -4.55
C GLY A 57 -3.64 9.78 -4.37
N ASP A 58 -4.08 9.51 -3.15
CA ASP A 58 -5.46 9.67 -2.74
C ASP A 58 -5.52 10.22 -1.32
N THR A 59 -6.67 10.75 -0.95
CA THR A 59 -7.02 11.00 0.44
C THR A 59 -7.71 9.78 1.02
N ALA A 60 -7.60 9.57 2.33
CA ALA A 60 -8.27 8.47 2.99
C ALA A 60 -8.97 8.97 4.26
N THR A 61 -10.19 8.51 4.48
CA THR A 61 -10.82 8.60 5.80
C THR A 61 -10.55 7.31 6.54
N ILE A 62 -9.99 7.44 7.74
CA ILE A 62 -9.58 6.32 8.58
C ILE A 62 -10.38 6.38 9.88
N GLN A 63 -10.99 5.25 10.23
CA GLN A 63 -11.64 5.06 11.52
C GLN A 63 -11.01 3.85 12.23
N GLU A 64 -10.39 4.10 13.38
CA GLU A 64 -9.80 3.04 14.21
C GLU A 64 -10.87 2.36 15.07
N PHE A 65 -10.67 1.09 15.38
CA PHE A 65 -11.41 0.35 16.39
C PHE A 65 -10.46 -0.60 17.14
N ALA A 66 -10.95 -1.22 18.22
CA ALA A 66 -10.10 -1.97 19.16
C ALA A 66 -9.20 -3.03 18.50
N THR A 67 -9.65 -3.64 17.40
CA THR A 67 -8.96 -4.74 16.72
C THR A 67 -8.63 -4.42 15.26
N GLY A 68 -8.65 -3.16 14.84
CA GLY A 68 -8.47 -2.85 13.43
C GLY A 68 -8.73 -1.40 13.02
N ARG A 69 -8.84 -1.20 11.71
CA ARG A 69 -9.24 0.08 11.10
C ARG A 69 -10.12 -0.11 9.88
N LEU A 70 -11.00 0.84 9.66
CA LEU A 70 -11.68 1.05 8.39
C LEU A 70 -10.94 2.14 7.61
N ILE A 71 -10.71 1.90 6.33
CA ILE A 71 -10.11 2.87 5.40
C ILE A 71 -11.04 3.01 4.22
N TYR A 72 -11.54 4.22 3.97
CA TYR A 72 -12.23 4.52 2.72
C TYR A 72 -11.35 5.36 1.82
N LEU A 73 -11.37 5.00 0.53
CA LEU A 73 -10.63 5.66 -0.53
C LEU A 73 -11.63 6.23 -1.54
N PRO A 74 -11.78 7.57 -1.64
CA PRO A 74 -12.72 8.20 -2.56
C PRO A 74 -12.51 7.76 -4.02
N THR A 75 -11.27 7.54 -4.45
CA THR A 75 -10.99 7.10 -5.83
C THR A 75 -11.50 5.70 -6.14
N ARG A 76 -11.70 4.86 -5.11
CA ARG A 76 -12.20 3.48 -5.25
C ARG A 76 -13.67 3.33 -4.87
N GLY A 77 -14.23 4.28 -4.11
CA GLY A 77 -15.61 4.24 -3.64
C GLY A 77 -15.94 3.06 -2.73
N ASN A 78 -14.93 2.51 -2.03
CA ASN A 78 -15.10 1.35 -1.17
C ASN A 78 -14.39 1.50 0.18
N ILE A 79 -14.83 0.69 1.15
CA ILE A 79 -14.23 0.62 2.48
C ILE A 79 -13.40 -0.66 2.58
N LEU A 80 -12.13 -0.52 2.96
CA LEU A 80 -11.27 -1.61 3.37
C LEU A 80 -11.37 -1.76 4.88
N ALA A 81 -11.82 -2.93 5.34
CA ALA A 81 -11.77 -3.30 6.75
C ALA A 81 -10.51 -4.13 7.00
N LEU A 82 -9.58 -3.60 7.80
CA LEU A 82 -8.37 -4.27 8.23
C LEU A 82 -8.56 -4.74 9.67
N THR A 83 -8.46 -6.04 9.90
CA THR A 83 -8.49 -6.65 11.23
C THR A 83 -7.08 -7.08 11.59
N TYR A 84 -6.55 -6.53 12.67
CA TYR A 84 -5.22 -6.81 13.19
C TYR A 84 -5.12 -8.26 13.68
N SER A 85 -3.96 -8.88 13.51
CA SER A 85 -3.60 -10.10 14.23
C SER A 85 -2.99 -9.73 15.59
N ASP A 86 -1.77 -10.18 15.89
CA ASP A 86 -1.05 -9.86 17.12
C ASP A 86 -0.48 -8.43 17.13
N SER A 87 -0.51 -7.73 15.99
CA SER A 87 0.00 -6.37 15.86
C SER A 87 -0.80 -5.53 14.85
N PRO A 88 -0.75 -4.19 14.91
CA PRO A 88 -1.34 -3.31 13.91
C PRO A 88 -0.69 -3.38 12.52
N ASN A 89 0.43 -4.11 12.38
CA ASN A 89 1.21 -4.16 11.16
C ASN A 89 0.87 -5.36 10.26
N SER A 90 0.02 -6.27 10.72
CA SER A 90 -0.39 -7.42 9.94
C SER A 90 -1.79 -7.88 10.33
N GLY A 91 -2.40 -8.68 9.45
CA GLY A 91 -3.69 -9.27 9.72
C GLY A 91 -4.45 -9.60 8.45
N THR A 92 -5.77 -9.52 8.53
CA THR A 92 -6.66 -9.81 7.40
C THR A 92 -7.33 -8.54 6.90
N TRP A 93 -7.67 -8.51 5.63
CA TRP A 93 -8.47 -7.45 5.04
C TRP A 93 -9.64 -8.01 4.25
N ARG A 94 -10.72 -7.23 4.22
CA ARG A 94 -11.86 -7.44 3.33
C ARG A 94 -12.40 -6.11 2.82
N VAL A 95 -13.03 -6.15 1.65
CA VAL A 95 -13.82 -5.02 1.14
C VAL A 95 -15.21 -5.09 1.77
N VAL A 96 -15.71 -3.94 2.19
CA VAL A 96 -17.08 -3.74 2.63
C VAL A 96 -17.74 -2.77 1.64
N LEU A 97 -18.95 -3.12 1.19
CA LEU A 97 -19.75 -2.25 0.34
C LEU A 97 -20.36 -1.14 1.18
N GLY A 98 -20.21 0.10 0.74
CA GLY A 98 -20.76 1.27 1.41
C GLY A 98 -19.93 2.52 1.14
N THR A 99 -20.57 3.66 1.35
CA THR A 99 -19.97 5.00 1.37
C THR A 99 -20.23 5.59 2.75
N TYR A 100 -19.33 6.45 3.25
CA TYR A 100 -19.57 7.21 4.47
C TYR A 100 -20.12 8.61 4.15
#